data_AF-A0A0G0PU86-F1
#
_entry.id   AF-A0A0G0PU86-F1
#
_cell.length_a   1.000
_cell.length_b   1.000
_cell.length_c   1.000
_cell.angle_alpha   90.00
_cell.angle_beta   90.00
_cell.angle_gamma   90.00
#
_symmetry.space_group_name_H-M   'P 1'
#
loop_
_entity.id
_entity.type
_entity.pdbx_description
1 polymer ?
#
loop_
_entity_poly.entity_id
_entity_poly.type
_entity_poly.pdbx_seq_one_letter_code
_entity_poly.pdbx_strand_id
1 'polypeptide(L)'
;MQIEKNLPQFNEEKALLIVTGERSAKLYSANQGFIEELALFHIVNPVYSDREGSFGKSMGQTRIVSGAAYEMKQNLKLDLHTKFLHKLKQDIDDVQKKNKFNVIFLFSPDFIAKDIYKNMTREVSDLIRLKVKGNFVEEHPFKLLQRIKKEYESLLGSKTPINEEAVKLLKPKKEIK
;
A
#
# COMPACT_ATOMS: atom_id res chain seq x y z
N MET A 1 16.90 6.87 8.51
CA MET A 1 17.67 5.66 8.90
C MET A 1 18.53 5.21 7.73
N GLN A 2 19.77 4.76 7.96
CA GLN A 2 20.64 4.25 6.90
C GLN A 2 20.30 2.79 6.56
N ILE A 3 20.16 2.47 5.29
CA ILE A 3 19.81 1.14 4.80
C ILE A 3 21.04 0.23 4.82
N GLU A 4 20.90 -1.00 5.31
CA GLU A 4 21.97 -2.01 5.28
C GLU A 4 22.44 -2.29 3.84
N LYS A 5 23.75 -2.45 3.63
CA LYS A 5 24.36 -2.59 2.29
C LYS A 5 23.82 -3.76 1.46
N ASN A 6 23.28 -4.79 2.10
CA ASN A 6 22.70 -5.98 1.48
C ASN A 6 21.24 -5.78 1.03
N LEU A 7 20.62 -4.64 1.34
CA LEU A 7 19.25 -4.26 0.97
C LEU A 7 19.25 -3.22 -0.17
N PRO A 8 18.12 -3.05 -0.88
CA PRO A 8 18.00 -2.08 -1.96
C PRO A 8 18.36 -0.66 -1.51
N GLN A 9 19.35 -0.05 -2.17
CA GLN A 9 19.86 1.27 -1.80
C GLN A 9 19.12 2.43 -2.48
N PHE A 10 18.42 2.19 -3.59
CA PHE A 10 17.72 3.25 -4.36
C PHE A 10 18.67 4.40 -4.75
N ASN A 11 19.81 4.06 -5.37
CA ASN A 11 20.82 5.06 -5.76
C ASN A 11 20.39 5.91 -6.96
N GLU A 12 19.63 5.30 -7.88
CA GLU A 12 19.19 5.93 -9.14
C GLU A 12 17.71 6.35 -9.09
N GLU A 13 17.01 5.96 -8.02
CA GLU A 13 15.56 6.09 -7.90
C GLU A 13 15.19 6.71 -6.57
N LYS A 14 14.20 7.61 -6.58
CA LYS A 14 13.59 8.14 -5.36
C LYS A 14 12.28 7.40 -5.15
N ALA A 15 12.28 6.48 -4.19
CA ALA A 15 11.19 5.55 -3.96
C ALA A 15 10.22 6.02 -2.87
N LEU A 16 8.94 5.80 -3.11
CA LEU A 16 7.88 5.88 -2.09
C LEU A 16 7.39 4.48 -1.77
N LEU A 17 7.48 4.09 -0.50
CA LEU A 17 6.87 2.88 0.01
C LEU A 17 5.55 3.26 0.67
N ILE A 18 4.45 2.70 0.16
CA ILE A 18 3.10 2.89 0.68
C ILE A 18 2.71 1.61 1.39
N VAL A 19 2.54 1.66 2.71
CA VAL A 19 2.18 0.51 3.53
C VAL A 19 0.81 0.74 4.11
N THR A 20 -0.15 -0.10 3.74
CA THR A 20 -1.54 0.02 4.19
C THR A 20 -1.97 -1.18 5.03
N GLY A 21 -2.88 -0.92 5.95
CA GLY A 21 -3.63 -1.91 6.70
C GLY A 21 -5.12 -1.77 6.39
N GLU A 22 -5.98 -2.18 7.32
CA GLU A 22 -7.43 -1.95 7.16
C GLU A 22 -7.76 -0.46 7.29
N ARG A 23 -7.11 0.25 8.22
CA ARG A 23 -7.46 1.62 8.62
C ARG A 23 -6.27 2.49 9.02
N SER A 24 -5.07 1.99 8.76
CA SER A 24 -3.83 2.69 9.02
C SER A 24 -2.95 2.62 7.79
N ALA A 25 -2.09 3.62 7.65
CA ALA A 25 -1.06 3.61 6.63
C ALA A 25 0.22 4.26 7.14
N LYS A 26 1.35 3.80 6.61
CA LYS A 26 2.67 4.41 6.76
C LYS A 26 3.26 4.68 5.38
N LEU A 27 3.82 5.86 5.20
CA LEU A 27 4.52 6.25 3.99
C LEU A 27 6.01 6.42 4.30
N TYR A 28 6.87 5.81 3.50
CA TYR A 28 8.32 5.98 3.63
C TYR A 28 8.94 6.49 2.33
N SER A 29 9.88 7.42 2.45
CA SER A 29 10.80 7.79 1.38
C SER A 29 12.04 6.91 1.47
N ALA A 30 12.48 6.33 0.36
CA ALA A 30 13.76 5.65 0.27
C ALA A 30 14.57 6.21 -0.91
N ASN A 31 15.79 6.68 -0.64
CA ASN A 31 16.66 7.31 -1.63
C ASN A 31 18.12 7.31 -1.13
N GLN A 32 19.08 7.05 -2.02
CA GLN A 32 20.52 7.19 -1.73
C GLN A 32 20.98 6.46 -0.45
N GLY A 33 20.46 5.25 -0.21
CA GLY A 33 20.81 4.44 0.95
C GLY A 33 20.16 4.89 2.26
N PHE A 34 19.18 5.80 2.22
CA PHE A 34 18.41 6.23 3.38
C PHE A 34 16.94 5.88 3.22
N ILE A 35 16.30 5.55 4.35
CA ILE A 35 14.85 5.40 4.46
C ILE A 35 14.32 6.26 5.61
N GLU A 36 13.25 6.99 5.35
CA GLU A 36 12.63 7.95 6.27
C GLU A 36 11.11 7.77 6.27
N GLU A 37 10.48 7.83 7.44
CA GLU A 37 9.02 7.87 7.56
C GLU A 37 8.52 9.29 7.26
N LEU A 38 7.61 9.41 6.29
CA LEU A 38 7.04 10.70 5.88
C LEU A 38 5.70 10.98 6.56
N ALA A 39 4.90 9.94 6.77
CA ALA A 39 3.57 10.05 7.32
C ALA A 39 3.14 8.72 7.94
N LEU A 40 2.40 8.83 9.05
CA LEU A 40 1.67 7.76 9.71
C LEU A 40 0.30 8.31 10.09
N PHE A 41 -0.76 7.57 9.75
CA PHE A 41 -2.09 7.88 10.26
C PHE A 41 -2.90 6.62 10.52
N HIS A 42 -3.89 6.77 11.40
CA HIS A 42 -4.84 5.73 11.76
C HIS A 42 -6.24 6.34 11.91
N ILE A 43 -7.25 5.71 11.31
CA ILE A 43 -8.65 6.10 11.48
C ILE A 43 -9.25 5.33 12.64
N VAL A 44 -9.52 6.07 13.71
CA VAL A 44 -10.11 5.54 14.95
C VAL A 44 -11.59 5.23 14.74
N ASN A 45 -12.07 4.13 15.31
CA ASN A 45 -13.50 3.84 15.39
C ASN A 45 -14.18 4.85 16.33
N PRO A 46 -15.30 5.46 15.92
CA PRO A 46 -16.14 6.14 16.89
C PRO A 46 -16.64 5.10 17.90
N VAL A 47 -16.27 5.27 19.17
CA VAL A 47 -16.87 4.52 20.28
C VAL A 47 -18.23 5.15 20.52
N TYR A 48 -19.27 4.58 19.92
CA TYR A 48 -20.63 4.94 20.30
C TYR A 48 -20.87 4.38 21.71
N SER A 49 -20.80 5.28 22.69
CA SER A 49 -21.31 5.02 24.03
C SER A 49 -22.79 4.69 23.89
N ASP A 50 -23.18 3.46 24.21
CA ASP A 50 -24.54 2.90 24.14
C ASP A 50 -25.54 3.59 25.10
N ARG A 51 -25.62 4.93 25.10
CA ARG A 51 -26.54 5.72 25.93
C ARG A 51 -27.32 6.79 25.17
N GLU A 52 -27.37 6.72 23.84
CA GLU A 52 -28.26 7.57 23.01
C GLU A 52 -29.15 6.74 22.06
N GLY A 53 -29.55 5.55 22.50
CA GLY A 53 -30.54 4.72 21.82
C GLY A 53 -31.96 4.88 22.37
N SER A 54 -32.37 6.10 22.75
CA SER A 54 -33.74 6.37 23.22
C SER A 54 -34.47 7.26 22.21
N PHE A 55 -34.76 6.72 21.03
CA PHE A 55 -35.84 7.29 20.22
C PHE A 55 -37.15 6.91 20.90
N GLY A 56 -37.68 7.82 21.73
CA GLY A 56 -39.08 7.80 22.11
C GLY A 56 -39.94 7.93 20.85
N LYS A 57 -40.36 6.80 20.27
CA LYS A 57 -41.48 6.81 19.34
C LYS A 57 -42.75 6.93 20.16
N SER A 58 -43.36 8.11 20.14
CA SER A 58 -44.79 8.23 20.41
C SER A 58 -45.57 7.34 19.44
N MET A 59 -46.48 6.55 20.03
CA MET A 59 -47.61 5.84 19.43
C MET A 59 -47.34 4.71 18.42
N GLY A 60 -47.59 3.48 18.89
CA GLY A 60 -48.51 2.56 18.22
C GLY A 60 -47.99 1.79 17.01
N GLN A 61 -47.29 0.68 17.27
CA GLN A 61 -47.30 -0.62 16.55
C GLN A 61 -45.90 -1.26 16.56
N THR A 62 -45.79 -2.33 17.33
CA THR A 62 -44.56 -3.08 17.57
C THR A 62 -44.23 -3.97 16.36
N ARG A 63 -43.48 -3.44 15.39
CA ARG A 63 -42.61 -4.26 14.54
C ARG A 63 -41.17 -3.92 14.88
N ILE A 64 -40.52 -4.79 15.65
CA ILE A 64 -39.08 -4.74 15.88
C ILE A 64 -38.43 -5.15 14.56
N VAL A 65 -37.98 -4.17 13.78
CA VAL A 65 -37.22 -4.40 12.54
C VAL A 65 -35.76 -4.59 12.93
N SER A 66 -35.32 -5.83 12.99
CA SER A 66 -33.94 -6.24 13.28
C SER A 66 -32.89 -5.73 12.27
N GLY A 67 -33.32 -5.06 11.20
CA GLY A 67 -32.47 -4.52 10.12
C GLY A 67 -31.83 -3.16 10.39
N ALA A 68 -32.48 -2.27 11.16
CA ALA A 68 -32.02 -0.88 11.28
C ALA A 68 -30.66 -0.73 11.98
N ALA A 69 -30.38 -1.58 12.98
CA ALA A 69 -29.10 -1.59 13.68
C ALA A 69 -27.95 -2.18 12.82
N TYR A 70 -28.27 -3.07 11.88
CA TYR A 70 -27.30 -3.70 10.99
C TYR A 70 -26.92 -2.77 9.83
N GLU A 71 -27.90 -2.08 9.24
CA GLU A 71 -27.70 -1.06 8.20
C GLU A 71 -26.83 0.10 8.72
N MET A 72 -27.06 0.56 9.95
CA MET A 72 -26.25 1.63 10.57
C MET A 72 -24.77 1.24 10.71
N LYS A 73 -24.49 -0.02 11.13
CA LYS A 73 -23.11 -0.53 11.25
C LYS A 73 -22.43 -0.69 9.89
N GLN A 74 -23.16 -1.08 8.85
CA GLN A 74 -22.60 -1.19 7.50
C GLN A 74 -22.26 0.19 6.92
N ASN A 75 -23.17 1.16 7.05
CA ASN A 75 -22.95 2.53 6.58
C ASN A 75 -21.74 3.17 7.27
N LEU A 76 -21.55 2.90 8.57
CA LEU A 76 -20.38 3.36 9.30
C LEU A 76 -19.07 2.75 8.78
N LYS A 77 -19.05 1.43 8.50
CA LYS A 77 -17.87 0.78 7.94
C LYS A 77 -17.50 1.36 6.58
N LEU A 78 -18.49 1.60 5.73
CA LEU A 78 -18.31 2.22 4.41
C LEU A 78 -17.75 3.65 4.55
N ASP A 79 -18.30 4.44 5.46
CA ASP A 79 -17.84 5.81 5.71
C ASP A 79 -16.38 5.84 6.20
N LEU A 80 -16.00 4.95 7.13
CA LEU A 80 -14.61 4.84 7.59
C LEU A 80 -13.65 4.40 6.47
N HIS A 81 -14.09 3.48 5.61
CA HIS A 81 -13.32 3.03 4.44
C HIS A 81 -13.11 4.18 3.44
N THR A 82 -14.17 4.92 3.11
CA THR A 82 -14.08 6.07 2.22
C THR A 82 -13.19 7.16 2.80
N LYS A 83 -13.32 7.46 4.10
CA LYS A 83 -12.43 8.41 4.81
C LYS A 83 -10.97 7.95 4.76
N PHE A 84 -10.71 6.66 4.93
CA PHE A 84 -9.37 6.08 4.84
C PHE A 84 -8.77 6.30 3.46
N LEU A 85 -9.50 5.93 2.41
CA LEU A 85 -9.03 6.07 1.03
C LEU A 85 -8.82 7.54 0.65
N HIS A 86 -9.71 8.43 1.09
CA HIS A 86 -9.58 9.86 0.85
C HIS A 86 -8.32 10.43 1.52
N LYS A 87 -8.12 10.12 2.81
CA LYS A 87 -6.93 10.57 3.55
C LYS A 87 -5.64 10.00 2.96
N LEU A 88 -5.64 8.71 2.63
CA LEU A 88 -4.50 8.05 1.99
C LEU A 88 -4.13 8.74 0.67
N LYS A 89 -5.12 9.00 -0.19
CA LYS A 89 -4.92 9.70 -1.45
C LYS A 89 -4.31 11.08 -1.23
N GLN A 90 -4.87 11.86 -0.30
CA GLN A 90 -4.39 13.20 0.01
C GLN A 90 -2.92 13.15 0.45
N ASP A 91 -2.58 12.25 1.38
CA ASP A 91 -1.20 12.13 1.87
C ASP A 91 -0.23 11.72 0.76
N ILE A 92 -0.63 10.78 -0.11
CA ILE A 92 0.19 10.37 -1.26
C ILE A 92 0.40 11.54 -2.23
N ASP A 93 -0.66 12.24 -2.60
CA ASP A 93 -0.58 13.37 -3.54
C ASP A 93 0.30 14.50 -2.96
N ASP A 94 0.18 14.78 -1.66
CA ASP A 94 0.97 15.80 -0.96
C ASP A 94 2.45 15.43 -0.90
N VAL A 95 2.78 14.19 -0.52
CA VAL A 95 4.19 13.75 -0.51
C VAL A 95 4.76 13.64 -1.92
N GLN A 96 3.98 13.21 -2.90
CA GLN A 96 4.42 13.09 -4.29
C GLN A 96 4.74 14.46 -4.90
N LYS A 97 3.88 15.46 -4.69
CA LYS A 97 4.12 16.84 -5.16
C LYS A 97 5.39 17.43 -4.55
N LYS A 98 5.60 17.22 -3.24
CA LYS A 98 6.76 17.76 -2.51
C LYS A 98 8.07 17.08 -2.91
N ASN A 99 8.06 15.75 -3.06
CA ASN A 99 9.28 14.97 -3.16
C ASN A 99 9.61 14.48 -4.57
N LYS A 100 8.62 14.40 -5.47
CA LYS A 100 8.74 13.89 -6.84
C LYS A 100 9.34 12.48 -6.89
N PHE A 101 8.66 11.50 -6.31
CA PHE A 101 9.08 10.10 -6.39
C PHE A 101 8.94 9.58 -7.82
N ASN A 102 9.87 8.75 -8.27
CA ASN A 102 9.85 8.14 -9.60
C ASN A 102 9.54 6.65 -9.59
N VAL A 103 9.44 6.04 -8.41
CA VAL A 103 9.04 4.65 -8.21
C VAL A 103 8.21 4.50 -6.94
N ILE A 104 7.16 3.68 -7.00
CA ILE A 104 6.29 3.39 -5.86
C ILE A 104 6.24 1.87 -5.61
N PHE A 105 6.34 1.50 -4.33
CA PHE A 105 6.16 0.14 -3.83
C PHE A 105 4.91 0.11 -2.95
N LEU A 106 3.90 -0.67 -3.36
CA LEU A 106 2.64 -0.77 -2.61
C LEU A 106 2.59 -2.07 -1.82
N PHE A 107 2.48 -1.93 -0.50
CA PHE A 107 2.28 -3.01 0.46
C PHE A 107 0.86 -2.92 1.00
N SER A 108 -0.01 -3.85 0.59
CA SER A 108 -1.44 -3.74 0.90
C SER A 108 -2.09 -5.11 1.09
N PRO A 109 -3.04 -5.24 2.03
CA PRO A 109 -3.96 -6.37 2.06
C PRO A 109 -4.79 -6.46 0.78
N ASP A 110 -5.16 -7.69 0.42
CA ASP A 110 -5.90 -7.97 -0.82
C ASP A 110 -7.27 -7.30 -0.90
N PHE A 111 -7.95 -7.15 0.25
CA PHE A 111 -9.29 -6.60 0.30
C PHE A 111 -9.34 -5.10 -0.03
N ILE A 112 -8.25 -4.36 0.19
CA ILE A 112 -8.20 -2.90 0.01
C ILE A 112 -7.35 -2.46 -1.19
N ALA A 113 -6.46 -3.33 -1.69
CA ALA A 113 -5.55 -3.02 -2.79
C ALA A 113 -6.30 -2.48 -4.02
N LYS A 114 -7.41 -3.12 -4.41
CA LYS A 114 -8.22 -2.68 -5.57
C LYS A 114 -8.78 -1.27 -5.39
N ASP A 115 -9.23 -0.94 -4.19
CA ASP A 115 -9.84 0.35 -3.91
C ASP A 115 -8.79 1.46 -3.84
N ILE A 116 -7.60 1.17 -3.33
CA ILE A 116 -6.44 2.07 -3.37
C ILE A 116 -6.13 2.46 -4.82
N TYR A 117 -6.01 1.47 -5.72
CA TYR A 117 -5.74 1.73 -7.14
C TYR A 117 -6.79 2.61 -7.80
N LYS A 118 -8.07 2.38 -7.49
CA LYS A 118 -9.18 3.15 -8.09
C LYS A 118 -9.22 4.60 -7.60
N ASN A 119 -8.73 4.87 -6.40
CA ASN A 119 -8.79 6.20 -5.80
C ASN A 119 -7.54 7.05 -6.07
N MET A 120 -6.41 6.42 -6.37
CA MET A 120 -5.17 7.09 -6.76
C MET A 120 -5.32 7.82 -8.11
N THR A 121 -4.52 8.87 -8.29
CA THR A 121 -4.37 9.50 -9.60
C THR A 121 -3.65 8.55 -10.57
N ARG A 122 -3.88 8.72 -11.87
CA ARG A 122 -3.23 7.90 -12.90
C ARG A 122 -1.71 8.06 -12.85
N GLU A 123 -1.23 9.29 -12.69
CA GLU A 123 0.19 9.62 -12.56
C GLU A 123 0.87 8.82 -11.44
N VAL A 124 0.24 8.75 -10.25
CA VAL A 124 0.76 7.98 -9.12
C VAL A 124 0.68 6.47 -9.40
N SER A 125 -0.44 6.01 -9.97
CA SER A 125 -0.65 4.59 -10.23
C SER A 125 0.36 4.01 -11.21
N ASP A 126 0.74 4.78 -12.23
CA ASP A 126 1.70 4.39 -13.27
C ASP A 126 3.14 4.27 -12.72
N LEU A 127 3.44 4.90 -11.57
CA LEU A 127 4.73 4.77 -10.89
C LEU A 127 4.85 3.50 -10.03
N ILE A 128 3.75 2.75 -9.85
CA ILE A 128 3.76 1.56 -9.00
C ILE A 128 4.44 0.39 -9.70
N ARG A 129 5.66 0.08 -9.25
CA ARG A 129 6.51 -0.95 -9.84
C ARG A 129 6.31 -2.33 -9.22
N LEU A 130 5.95 -2.38 -7.95
CA LEU A 130 5.74 -3.64 -7.22
C LEU A 130 4.54 -3.53 -6.28
N LYS A 131 3.79 -4.64 -6.21
CA LYS A 131 2.65 -4.82 -5.32
C LYS A 131 2.90 -6.04 -4.45
N VAL A 132 3.02 -5.82 -3.15
CA VAL A 132 3.22 -6.89 -2.17
C VAL A 132 1.96 -7.04 -1.34
N LYS A 133 1.42 -8.26 -1.33
CA LYS A 133 0.17 -8.57 -0.65
C LYS A 133 0.41 -8.85 0.83
N GLY A 134 -0.33 -8.17 1.70
CA GLY A 134 -0.32 -8.41 3.15
C GLY A 134 -0.45 -7.14 3.98
N ASN A 135 -0.73 -7.31 5.28
CA ASN A 135 -0.75 -6.21 6.24
C ASN A 135 0.62 -6.09 6.91
N PHE A 136 1.35 -5.01 6.61
CA PHE A 136 2.72 -4.80 7.09
C PHE A 136 2.90 -3.46 7.82
N VAL A 137 1.81 -2.83 8.25
CA VAL A 137 1.87 -1.49 8.87
C VAL A 137 2.76 -1.48 10.12
N GLU A 138 2.74 -2.56 10.90
CA GLU A 138 3.57 -2.68 12.11
C GLU A 138 4.97 -3.24 11.85
N GLU A 139 5.30 -3.60 10.60
CA GLU A 139 6.65 -4.09 10.27
C GLU A 139 7.67 -2.95 10.24
N HIS A 140 8.89 -3.26 10.69
CA HIS A 140 10.03 -2.35 10.56
C HIS A 140 10.37 -2.13 9.08
N PRO A 141 10.76 -0.92 8.65
CA PRO A 141 11.02 -0.61 7.23
C PRO A 141 12.04 -1.54 6.57
N PHE A 142 13.04 -2.04 7.29
CA PHE A 142 14.01 -2.98 6.73
C PHE A 142 13.39 -4.33 6.34
N LYS A 143 12.31 -4.76 7.01
CA LYS A 143 11.56 -5.95 6.59
C LYS A 143 10.83 -5.71 5.28
N LEU A 144 10.31 -4.51 5.07
CA LEU A 144 9.74 -4.11 3.77
C LEU A 144 10.79 -4.15 2.67
N LEU A 145 11.99 -3.62 2.93
CA LEU A 145 13.12 -3.66 2.00
C LEU A 145 13.57 -5.10 1.68
N GLN A 146 13.59 -5.99 2.68
CA GLN A 146 13.86 -7.42 2.48
C GLN A 146 12.82 -8.06 1.56
N ARG A 147 11.53 -7.68 1.68
CA ARG A 147 10.46 -8.17 0.79
C ARG A 147 10.66 -7.66 -0.64
N ILE A 148 10.99 -6.39 -0.82
CA ILE A 148 11.31 -5.82 -2.15
C ILE A 148 12.43 -6.63 -2.81
N LYS A 149 13.51 -6.88 -2.07
CA LYS A 149 14.63 -7.68 -2.56
C LYS A 149 14.20 -9.09 -2.98
N LYS A 150 13.46 -9.79 -2.12
CA LYS A 150 12.97 -11.15 -2.41
C LYS A 150 12.05 -11.20 -3.64
N GLU A 151 11.17 -10.22 -3.80
CA GLU A 151 10.30 -10.16 -4.98
C GLU A 151 11.10 -9.92 -6.26
N TYR A 152 12.10 -9.03 -6.24
CA TYR A 152 12.99 -8.85 -7.39
C TYR A 152 13.79 -10.13 -7.71
N GLU A 153 14.34 -10.80 -6.70
CA GLU A 153 15.05 -12.07 -6.87
C GLU A 153 14.14 -13.16 -7.47
N SER A 154 12.88 -13.23 -7.03
CA SER A 154 11.87 -14.15 -7.57
C SER A 154 11.55 -13.86 -9.05
N LEU A 155 11.43 -12.58 -9.41
CA LEU A 155 11.19 -12.15 -10.79
C LEU A 155 12.39 -12.44 -11.71
N LEU A 156 13.61 -12.38 -11.19
CA LEU A 156 14.84 -12.68 -11.93
C LEU A 156 15.11 -14.19 -12.04
N GLY A 157 14.91 -14.93 -10.95
CA GLY A 157 15.16 -16.39 -10.87
C GLY A 157 14.18 -17.26 -11.65
N SER A 158 13.03 -16.72 -12.04
CA SER A 158 12.03 -17.43 -12.86
C SER A 158 12.29 -17.37 -14.38
N LYS A 159 13.31 -16.62 -14.84
CA LYS A 159 13.53 -16.37 -16.29
C LYS A 159 14.93 -16.65 -16.85
N THR A 160 15.88 -17.22 -16.11
CA THR A 160 17.19 -17.56 -16.69
C THR A 160 17.67 -18.97 -16.33
N PRO A 161 18.10 -19.79 -17.32
CA PRO A 161 18.85 -21.01 -17.03
C PRO A 161 20.18 -20.64 -16.39
N ILE A 162 20.48 -21.28 -15.26
CA ILE A 162 21.76 -21.21 -14.55
C ILE A 162 22.77 -22.05 -15.35
N ASN A 163 23.21 -21.55 -16.51
CA ASN A 163 24.45 -22.05 -17.09
C ASN A 163 25.10 -20.95 -17.96
N GLU A 164 26.34 -20.59 -17.64
CA GLU A 164 27.13 -19.62 -18.40
C GLU A 164 27.32 -20.04 -19.88
N GLU A 165 27.18 -21.33 -20.17
CA GLU A 165 27.18 -21.89 -21.53
C GLU A 165 25.97 -21.46 -22.37
N ALA A 166 24.79 -21.33 -21.77
CA ALA A 166 23.56 -20.94 -22.48
C ALA A 166 23.61 -19.49 -22.96
N VAL A 167 24.32 -18.62 -22.23
CA VAL A 167 24.55 -17.21 -22.58
C VAL A 167 25.48 -17.08 -23.80
N LYS A 168 26.41 -18.02 -24.00
CA LYS A 168 27.31 -18.02 -25.17
C LYS A 168 26.58 -18.38 -26.46
N LEU A 169 25.51 -19.18 -26.40
CA LEU A 169 24.71 -19.57 -27.58
C LEU A 169 23.76 -18.47 -28.09
N LEU A 170 23.46 -17.45 -27.27
CA LEU A 170 22.56 -16.35 -27.62
C LEU A 170 23.24 -15.15 -28.27
N LYS A 171 24.57 -15.13 -28.39
CA LYS A 171 25.26 -14.06 -29.14
C LYS A 171 25.11 -14.33 -30.64
N PRO A 172 24.43 -13.45 -31.41
CA PRO A 172 24.41 -13.60 -32.85
C PRO A 172 25.85 -13.53 -33.37
N LYS A 173 26.26 -14.54 -34.14
CA LYS A 173 27.52 -14.52 -34.90
C LYS A 173 27.53 -13.21 -35.70
N LYS A 174 28.46 -12.30 -35.37
CA LYS A 174 28.82 -11.23 -36.30
C LYS A 174 29.38 -11.92 -37.54
N GLU A 175 28.61 -11.93 -38.62
CA GLU A 175 29.15 -12.21 -39.94
C GLU A 175 30.19 -11.13 -40.23
N ILE A 176 31.45 -11.55 -40.30
CA ILE A 176 32.53 -10.73 -40.83
C ILE A 176 32.31 -10.74 -42.35
N LYS A 177 31.98 -9.58 -42.92
CA LYS A 177 32.16 -9.27 -44.34
C LYS A 177 33.16 -8.14 -44.46
#